data_AF-A0A7W2YH57-F1
#
_entry.id   AF-A0A7W2YH57-F1
#
_cell.length_a   1.000
_cell.length_b   1.000
_cell.length_c   1.000
_cell.angle_alpha   90.00
_cell.angle_beta   90.00
_cell.angle_gamma   90.00
#
_symmetry.space_group_name_H-M   'P 1'
#
loop_
_entity.id
_entity.type
_entity.pdbx_description
1 polymer ?
#
loop_
_entity_poly.entity_id
_entity_poly.type
_entity_poly.pdbx_seq_one_letter_code
_entity_poly.pdbx_strand_id
1 'polypeptide(L)'
;MFNKLIPISLIVLLSACGATQPAPYQKDKILEDRDQYNGLEGMAQYQKDQNYLVSKELSDKCTKAKIDLAVAETNKNANEIKKQNSLISNTCIRFFKSGL
;
A
#
# COMPACT_ATOMS: atom_id res chain seq x y z
N MET A 1 -55.44 19.90 -14.56
CA MET A 1 -54.28 20.82 -14.49
C MET A 1 -53.06 20.23 -13.73
N PHE A 2 -53.08 18.94 -13.35
CA PHE A 2 -51.97 18.28 -12.63
C PHE A 2 -50.93 17.58 -13.53
N ASN A 3 -51.24 17.38 -14.82
CA ASN A 3 -50.40 16.60 -15.74
C ASN A 3 -49.13 17.33 -16.23
N LYS A 4 -48.96 18.62 -15.90
CA LYS A 4 -47.80 19.44 -16.29
C LYS A 4 -46.75 19.60 -15.17
N LEU A 5 -47.03 19.08 -13.96
CA LEU A 5 -46.14 19.20 -12.80
C LEU A 5 -45.19 17.99 -12.64
N ILE A 6 -45.48 16.89 -13.33
CA ILE A 6 -44.66 15.66 -13.33
C ILE A 6 -43.22 15.88 -13.84
N PRO A 7 -42.96 16.61 -14.95
CA PRO A 7 -41.59 16.75 -15.44
C PRO A 7 -40.71 17.65 -14.54
N ILE A 8 -41.33 18.61 -13.84
CA ILE A 8 -40.62 19.54 -12.95
C ILE A 8 -40.12 18.80 -11.69
N SER A 9 -40.94 17.88 -11.17
CA SER A 9 -40.55 17.04 -10.03
C SER A 9 -39.37 16.11 -10.36
N LEU A 10 -39.24 15.67 -11.61
CA LEU A 10 -38.15 14.78 -12.02
C LEU A 10 -36.81 15.53 -12.06
N ILE A 11 -36.79 16.78 -12.52
CA ILE A 11 -35.57 17.60 -12.64
C ILE A 11 -34.99 17.94 -11.26
N VAL A 12 -35.83 18.16 -10.25
CA VAL A 12 -35.39 18.44 -8.86
C VAL A 12 -34.77 17.20 -8.19
N LEU A 13 -35.16 15.99 -8.60
CA LEU A 13 -34.56 14.76 -8.07
C LEU A 13 -33.16 14.48 -8.65
N LEU A 14 -32.84 14.97 -9.86
CA LEU A 14 -31.52 14.76 -10.49
C LEU A 14 -30.41 15.68 -9.96
N SER A 15 -30.73 16.82 -9.31
CA SER A 15 -29.72 17.73 -8.77
C SER A 15 -29.04 17.23 -7.49
N ALA A 16 -29.53 16.12 -6.91
CA ALA A 16 -28.96 15.51 -5.71
C ALA A 16 -27.70 14.65 -5.98
N CYS A 17 -27.33 14.40 -7.25
CA CYS A 17 -26.22 13.49 -7.57
C CYS A 17 -24.82 14.14 -7.46
N GLY A 18 -24.72 15.43 -7.11
CA GLY A 18 -23.45 16.19 -7.12
C GLY A 18 -22.74 16.36 -5.77
N ALA A 19 -23.33 15.91 -4.66
CA ALA A 19 -22.92 16.36 -3.32
C ALA A 19 -21.87 15.50 -2.59
N THR A 20 -21.49 14.33 -3.12
CA THR A 20 -20.53 13.45 -2.44
C THR A 20 -19.33 13.19 -3.33
N GLN A 21 -18.37 14.13 -3.34
CA GLN A 21 -17.04 13.79 -3.82
C GLN A 21 -16.46 12.76 -2.85
N PRO A 22 -16.05 11.56 -3.31
CA PRO A 22 -15.48 10.56 -2.44
C PRO A 22 -14.18 11.08 -1.83
N ALA A 23 -13.87 10.66 -0.61
CA ALA A 23 -12.62 11.03 0.03
C ALA A 23 -11.43 10.61 -0.85
N PRO A 24 -10.33 11.39 -0.87
CA PRO A 24 -9.16 11.07 -1.69
C PRO A 24 -8.58 9.67 -1.42
N TYR A 25 -8.69 9.17 -0.19
CA TYR A 25 -8.35 7.79 0.19
C TYR A 25 -8.95 7.45 1.55
N GLN A 26 -8.94 6.16 1.91
CA GLN A 26 -9.49 5.64 3.16
C GLN A 26 -8.55 5.88 4.36
N LYS A 27 -8.57 7.09 4.92
CA LYS A 27 -7.71 7.50 6.05
C LYS A 27 -7.87 6.61 7.30
N ASP A 28 -9.09 6.13 7.53
CA ASP A 28 -9.43 5.34 8.73
C ASP A 28 -9.01 3.86 8.63
N LYS A 29 -8.54 3.42 7.45
CA LYS A 29 -7.98 2.08 7.27
C LYS A 29 -6.47 2.08 7.49
N ILE A 30 -5.97 0.98 8.05
CA ILE A 30 -4.53 0.68 8.05
C ILE A 30 -4.02 0.55 6.61
N LEU A 31 -2.74 0.83 6.40
CA LEU A 31 -2.17 0.93 5.05
C LEU A 31 -2.39 -0.34 4.23
N GLU A 32 -2.24 -1.52 4.83
CA GLU A 32 -2.45 -2.81 4.15
C GLU A 32 -3.89 -3.03 3.64
N ASP A 33 -4.88 -2.36 4.25
CA ASP A 33 -6.30 -2.58 3.95
C ASP A 33 -6.91 -1.49 3.04
N ARG A 34 -6.12 -0.49 2.64
CA ARG A 34 -6.55 0.61 1.77
C ARG A 34 -6.67 0.16 0.33
N ASP A 35 -7.86 0.24 -0.23
CA ASP A 35 -8.19 -0.21 -1.59
C ASP A 35 -8.79 0.89 -2.48
N GLN A 36 -9.06 2.08 -1.94
CA GLN A 36 -9.68 3.18 -2.68
C GLN A 36 -8.83 4.45 -2.65
N TYR A 37 -8.57 4.99 -3.85
CA TYR A 37 -7.82 6.22 -4.07
C TYR A 37 -8.50 7.05 -5.17
N ASN A 38 -8.87 8.28 -4.86
CA ASN A 38 -9.67 9.16 -5.72
C ASN A 38 -8.94 10.48 -5.98
N GLY A 39 -8.99 10.94 -7.23
CA GLY A 39 -8.39 12.20 -7.64
C GLY A 39 -6.86 12.24 -7.52
N LEU A 40 -6.30 13.43 -7.72
CA LEU A 40 -4.85 13.65 -7.72
C LEU A 40 -4.22 13.37 -6.35
N GLU A 41 -4.88 13.80 -5.27
CA GLU A 41 -4.40 13.54 -3.90
C GLU A 41 -4.41 12.04 -3.58
N GLY A 42 -5.46 11.31 -4.00
CA GLY A 42 -5.51 9.86 -3.86
C GLY A 42 -4.37 9.16 -4.58
N MET A 43 -4.05 9.57 -5.81
CA MET A 43 -2.92 8.99 -6.57
C MET A 43 -1.56 9.30 -5.93
N ALA A 44 -1.37 10.51 -5.41
CA ALA A 44 -0.16 10.86 -4.67
C ALA A 44 -0.03 10.02 -3.38
N GLN A 45 -1.15 9.77 -2.70
CA GLN A 45 -1.15 8.90 -1.52
C GLN A 45 -0.88 7.44 -1.88
N TYR A 46 -1.46 6.92 -2.96
CA TYR A 46 -1.21 5.57 -3.44
C TYR A 46 0.28 5.32 -3.66
N GLN A 47 1.00 6.24 -4.30
CA GLN A 47 2.45 6.10 -4.51
C GLN A 47 3.22 6.01 -3.18
N LYS A 48 2.85 6.83 -2.18
CA LYS A 48 3.47 6.80 -0.86
C LYS A 48 3.20 5.48 -0.13
N ASP A 49 1.93 5.04 -0.13
CA ASP A 49 1.51 3.81 0.55
C ASP A 49 2.18 2.60 -0.09
N GLN A 50 2.22 2.50 -1.42
CA GLN A 50 2.93 1.43 -2.12
C GLN A 50 4.43 1.43 -1.85
N ASN A 51 5.08 2.61 -1.88
CA ASN A 51 6.49 2.69 -1.59
C ASN A 51 6.81 2.26 -0.15
N TYR A 52 5.96 2.64 0.81
CA TYR A 52 6.09 2.21 2.19
C TYR A 52 5.90 0.69 2.34
N LEU A 53 4.87 0.11 1.72
CA LEU A 53 4.59 -1.32 1.79
C LEU A 53 5.73 -2.15 1.21
N VAL A 54 6.27 -1.76 0.04
CA VAL A 54 7.44 -2.41 -0.56
C VAL A 54 8.66 -2.29 0.35
N SER A 55 8.87 -1.11 0.94
CA SER A 55 9.98 -0.85 1.86
C SER A 55 9.89 -1.71 3.12
N LYS A 56 8.70 -1.80 3.70
CA LYS A 56 8.39 -2.63 4.86
C LYS A 56 8.63 -4.11 4.55
N GLU A 57 8.08 -4.60 3.44
CA GLU A 57 8.27 -5.99 3.01
C GLU A 57 9.75 -6.35 2.84
N LEU A 58 10.55 -5.44 2.27
CA LEU A 58 11.99 -5.67 2.09
C LEU A 58 12.75 -5.65 3.42
N SER A 59 12.38 -4.74 4.33
CA SER A 59 12.90 -4.69 5.70
C SER A 59 12.58 -5.96 6.48
N ASP A 60 11.36 -6.47 6.38
CA ASP A 60 10.92 -7.70 7.06
C ASP A 60 11.67 -8.92 6.52
N LYS A 61 11.82 -9.02 5.19
CA LYS A 61 12.63 -10.06 4.54
C LYS A 61 14.09 -10.01 5.00
N CYS A 62 14.67 -8.82 5.10
CA CYS A 62 16.03 -8.63 5.59
C CYS A 62 16.19 -9.09 7.05
N THR A 63 15.25 -8.68 7.91
CA THR A 63 15.24 -9.04 9.34
C THR A 63 15.14 -10.53 9.52
N LYS A 64 14.21 -11.18 8.81
CA LYS A 64 14.10 -12.64 8.77
C LYS A 64 15.40 -13.29 8.31
N ALA A 65 16.02 -12.78 7.24
CA ALA A 65 17.23 -13.38 6.70
C ALA A 65 18.40 -13.34 7.71
N LYS A 66 18.52 -12.27 8.49
CA LYS A 66 19.50 -12.13 9.58
C LYS A 66 19.24 -13.10 10.74
N ILE A 67 17.99 -13.27 11.13
CA ILE A 67 17.61 -14.24 12.17
C ILE A 67 17.94 -15.66 11.71
N ASP A 68 17.53 -16.02 10.49
CA ASP A 68 17.77 -17.33 9.91
C ASP A 68 19.29 -17.60 9.74
N LEU A 69 20.10 -16.56 9.47
CA LEU A 69 21.57 -16.66 9.47
C LEU A 69 22.11 -17.02 10.87
N ALA A 70 21.69 -16.33 11.92
CA ALA A 70 22.12 -16.60 13.29
C ALA A 70 21.76 -18.02 13.74
N VAL A 71 20.58 -18.52 13.33
CA VAL A 71 20.17 -19.91 13.55
C VAL A 71 21.07 -20.88 12.77
N ALA A 72 21.37 -20.58 11.50
CA ALA A 72 22.25 -21.41 10.68
C ALA A 72 23.69 -21.48 11.22
N GLU A 73 24.22 -20.36 11.73
CA GLU A 73 25.52 -20.28 12.40
C GLU A 73 25.56 -21.14 13.66
N THR A 74 24.52 -21.05 14.49
CA THR A 74 24.36 -21.88 15.70
C THR A 74 24.36 -23.37 15.35
N ASN A 75 23.66 -23.73 14.27
CA ASN A 75 23.55 -25.11 13.79
C ASN A 75 24.73 -25.56 12.92
N LYS A 76 25.73 -24.71 12.68
CA LYS A 76 26.88 -24.96 11.78
C LYS A 76 26.47 -25.41 10.37
N ASN A 77 25.33 -24.94 9.86
CA ASN A 77 24.82 -25.31 8.55
C ASN A 77 25.41 -24.40 7.45
N ALA A 78 26.53 -24.82 6.88
CA ALA A 78 27.28 -24.03 5.89
C ALA A 78 26.46 -23.64 4.63
N ASN A 79 25.55 -24.51 4.18
CA ASN A 79 24.72 -24.22 3.01
C ASN A 79 23.72 -23.10 3.31
N GLU A 80 23.06 -23.16 4.47
CA GLU A 80 22.10 -22.14 4.86
C GLU A 80 22.81 -20.82 5.18
N ILE A 81 23.99 -20.84 5.81
CA ILE A 81 24.83 -19.65 6.00
C ILE A 81 25.12 -18.95 4.66
N LYS A 82 25.56 -19.72 3.64
CA LYS A 82 25.84 -19.15 2.30
C LYS A 82 24.59 -18.55 1.65
N LYS A 83 23.44 -19.24 1.77
CA LYS A 83 22.16 -18.78 1.24
C LYS A 83 21.71 -17.48 1.92
N GLN A 84 21.72 -17.44 3.24
CA GLN A 84 21.29 -16.26 4.00
C GLN A 84 22.20 -15.05 3.77
N ASN A 85 23.52 -15.25 3.66
CA ASN A 85 24.44 -14.18 3.29
C ASN A 85 24.17 -13.60 1.89
N SER A 86 23.85 -14.44 0.92
CA SER A 86 23.45 -14.00 -0.42
C SER A 86 22.14 -13.20 -0.39
N LEU A 87 21.14 -13.66 0.38
CA LEU A 87 19.88 -12.95 0.55
C LEU A 87 20.09 -11.59 1.21
N ILE A 88 20.87 -11.51 2.29
CA ILE A 88 21.18 -10.25 2.97
C ILE A 88 21.86 -9.26 2.02
N SER A 89 22.85 -9.73 1.25
CA SER A 89 23.55 -8.86 0.29
C SER A 89 22.61 -8.28 -0.78
N ASN A 90 21.69 -9.09 -1.31
CA ASN A 90 20.79 -8.67 -2.37
C ASN A 90 19.59 -7.84 -1.89
N THR A 91 19.06 -8.17 -0.71
CA THR A 91 17.80 -7.62 -0.18
C THR A 91 18.08 -6.45 0.78
N CYS A 92 19.01 -6.59 1.72
CA CYS A 92 19.25 -5.59 2.76
C CYS A 92 20.09 -4.40 2.27
N ILE A 93 21.16 -4.64 1.51
CA ILE A 93 22.11 -3.57 1.12
C ILE A 93 21.52 -2.69 0.01
N ARG A 94 20.74 -3.29 -0.91
CA ARG A 94 20.07 -2.55 -1.98
C ARG A 94 19.02 -1.57 -1.45
N PHE A 95 18.33 -1.92 -0.36
CA PHE A 95 17.37 -1.04 0.30
C PHE A 95 17.98 0.30 0.75
N PHE A 96 19.21 0.28 1.28
CA PHE A 96 19.90 1.50 1.72
C PHE A 96 20.47 2.35 0.57
N LYS A 97 20.73 1.76 -0.60
CA LYS A 97 21.36 2.46 -1.74
C LYS A 97 20.35 3.12 -2.66
N SER A 98 19.11 2.63 -2.68
CA SER A 98 17.99 3.22 -3.43
C SER A 98 17.30 4.35 -2.66
N GLY A 99 18.06 5.06 -1.81
CA GLY A 99 17.58 6.15 -0.95
C GLY A 99 16.56 7.04 -1.65
N LEU A 100 15.33 6.87 -1.20
CA LEU A 100 14.46 8.00 -0.87
C LEU A 100 15.21 8.90 0.13
#